data_AF-A0A969G9P5-F1
#
_entry.id   AF-A0A969G9P5-F1
#
_cell.length_a   1.000
_cell.length_b   1.000
_cell.length_c   1.000
_cell.angle_alpha   90.00
_cell.angle_beta   90.00
_cell.angle_gamma   90.00
#
_symmetry.space_group_name_H-M   'P 1'
#
loop_
_entity.id
_entity.type
_entity.pdbx_description
1 polymer ?
#
loop_
_entity_poly.entity_id
_entity_poly.type
_entity_poly.pdbx_seq_one_letter_code
_entity_poly.pdbx_strand_id
1 'polypeptide(L)'
;MDYCPDIGVWDSKPMKKVFSRIYRNSVMVGSETTDVLAALAKKHEVVIVIGINEIAKQPQGTIYNTILTFNEKANLRIIIEN
;
A
#
# COMPACT_ATOMS: atom_id res chain seq x y z
N MET A 1 -19.73 7.55 11.75
CA MET A 1 -20.37 6.51 10.91
C MET A 1 -20.96 5.54 11.92
N ASP A 2 -22.17 5.81 12.42
CA ASP A 2 -22.47 5.39 13.80
C ASP A 2 -23.37 4.16 13.91
N TYR A 3 -24.05 3.76 12.83
CA TYR A 3 -24.68 2.43 12.76
C TYR A 3 -25.04 2.11 11.30
N CYS A 4 -24.36 1.12 10.71
CA CYS A 4 -24.68 0.65 9.36
C CYS A 4 -24.48 -0.88 9.32
N PRO A 5 -25.50 -1.67 9.66
CA PRO A 5 -25.36 -3.09 10.00
C PRO A 5 -24.90 -3.96 8.83
N ASP A 6 -25.21 -3.56 7.60
CA ASP A 6 -24.88 -4.32 6.39
C ASP A 6 -23.62 -3.82 5.67
N ILE A 7 -22.98 -2.76 6.18
CA ILE A 7 -21.70 -2.25 5.65
C ILE A 7 -20.57 -2.92 6.42
N GLY A 8 -19.60 -3.50 5.69
CA GLY A 8 -18.45 -4.17 6.30
C GLY A 8 -18.55 -5.69 6.36
N VAL A 9 -19.65 -6.31 5.89
CA VAL A 9 -19.77 -7.77 5.83
C VAL A 9 -18.80 -8.34 4.78
N TRP A 10 -17.70 -8.95 5.23
CA TRP A 10 -16.56 -9.35 4.41
C TRP A 10 -16.91 -10.27 3.22
N ASP A 11 -17.77 -11.25 3.46
CA ASP A 11 -18.17 -12.25 2.46
C ASP A 11 -19.37 -11.84 1.61
N SER A 12 -19.83 -10.61 1.74
CA SER A 12 -20.84 -10.07 0.85
C SER A 12 -20.26 -9.76 -0.55
N LYS A 13 -21.07 -9.94 -1.60
CA LYS A 13 -20.69 -9.58 -2.98
C LYS A 13 -20.25 -8.10 -3.11
N PRO A 14 -20.91 -7.12 -2.48
CA PRO A 14 -20.46 -5.73 -2.51
C PRO A 14 -19.07 -5.55 -1.90
N MET A 15 -18.78 -6.20 -0.77
CA MET A 15 -17.48 -6.07 -0.10
C MET A 15 -16.35 -6.70 -0.93
N LYS A 16 -16.57 -7.86 -1.54
CA LYS A 16 -15.58 -8.46 -2.47
C LYS A 16 -15.31 -7.57 -3.68
N LYS A 17 -16.32 -6.83 -4.18
CA LYS A 17 -16.13 -5.85 -5.26
C LYS A 17 -15.27 -4.67 -4.81
N VAL A 18 -15.46 -4.17 -3.59
CA VAL A 18 -14.62 -3.13 -2.99
C VAL A 18 -13.19 -3.64 -2.78
N PHE A 19 -13.03 -4.81 -2.17
CA PHE A 19 -11.72 -5.43 -1.96
C PHE A 19 -10.98 -5.64 -3.28
N SER A 20 -11.63 -6.19 -4.31
CA SER A 20 -11.03 -6.37 -5.64
C SER A 20 -10.57 -5.03 -6.26
N ARG A 21 -11.31 -3.94 -6.02
CA ARG A 21 -10.89 -2.60 -6.46
C ARG A 21 -9.66 -2.12 -5.69
N ILE A 22 -9.61 -2.31 -4.37
CA ILE A 22 -8.44 -1.96 -3.57
C ILE A 22 -7.23 -2.80 -4.00
N TYR A 23 -7.39 -4.13 -4.05
CA TYR A 23 -6.34 -5.07 -4.44
C TYR A 23 -5.72 -4.73 -5.80
N ARG A 24 -6.51 -4.39 -6.82
CA ARG A 24 -5.99 -4.01 -8.15
C ARG A 24 -5.23 -2.67 -8.16
N ASN A 25 -5.49 -1.80 -7.19
CA ASN A 25 -4.85 -0.48 -7.06
C ASN A 25 -3.75 -0.46 -5.98
N SER A 26 -3.57 -1.55 -5.24
CA SER A 26 -2.50 -1.71 -4.26
C SER A 26 -1.15 -1.84 -4.96
N VAL A 27 -0.09 -1.46 -4.27
CA VAL A 27 1.26 -1.32 -4.81
C VAL A 27 2.09 -2.54 -4.44
N MET A 28 2.87 -3.06 -5.39
CA MET A 28 3.91 -4.04 -5.07
C MET A 28 5.19 -3.29 -4.69
N VAL A 29 5.80 -3.63 -3.56
CA VAL A 29 7.09 -3.04 -3.19
C VAL A 29 8.19 -3.51 -4.14
N GLY A 30 8.98 -2.57 -4.65
CA GLY A 30 9.97 -2.80 -5.72
C GLY A 30 9.37 -2.79 -7.12
N SER A 31 8.19 -2.18 -7.29
CA SER A 31 7.59 -1.89 -8.61
C SER A 31 7.97 -0.50 -9.11
N GLU A 32 7.61 -0.21 -10.36
CA GLU A 32 7.79 1.11 -10.98
C GLU A 32 7.24 2.25 -10.11
N THR A 33 6.11 2.05 -9.43
CA THR A 33 5.56 3.05 -8.49
C THR A 33 6.55 3.39 -7.38
N THR A 34 7.21 2.39 -6.79
CA THR A 34 8.22 2.63 -5.76
C THR A 34 9.52 3.21 -6.33
N ASP A 35 9.87 2.87 -7.58
CA ASP A 35 11.04 3.43 -8.27
C ASP A 35 10.86 4.93 -8.55
N VAL A 36 9.65 5.34 -8.97
CA VAL A 36 9.30 6.76 -9.17
C VAL A 36 9.42 7.54 -7.86
N LEU A 37 8.91 7.00 -6.75
CA LEU A 37 9.02 7.65 -5.44
C LEU A 37 10.48 7.79 -5.00
N ALA A 38 11.29 6.75 -5.19
CA ALA A 38 12.72 6.78 -4.89
C ALA A 38 13.46 7.82 -5.74
N ALA A 39 13.15 7.90 -7.04
CA ALA A 39 13.72 8.89 -7.95
C ALA A 39 13.34 10.32 -7.56
N LEU A 40 12.09 10.55 -7.14
CA LEU A 40 11.63 11.85 -6.65
C LEU A 40 12.33 12.26 -5.35
N ALA A 41 12.48 11.33 -4.40
CA ALA A 41 13.21 11.57 -3.16
C ALA A 41 14.64 12.03 -3.43
N LYS A 42 15.34 11.32 -4.33
CA LYS A 42 16.71 11.66 -4.73
C LYS A 42 16.80 12.97 -5.52
N LYS A 43 15.88 13.20 -6.47
CA LYS A 43 15.88 14.41 -7.31
C LYS A 43 15.72 15.68 -6.47
N HIS A 44 14.94 15.61 -5.40
CA HIS A 44 14.64 16.77 -4.55
C HIS A 44 15.44 16.78 -3.25
N GLU A 45 16.31 15.80 -3.02
CA GLU A 45 17.11 15.67 -1.80
C GLU A 45 16.26 15.66 -0.52
N VAL A 46 15.10 15.00 -0.57
CA VAL A 46 14.15 14.91 0.54
C VAL A 46 13.97 13.47 1.02
N VAL A 47 13.54 13.35 2.28
CA VAL A 47 13.03 12.10 2.82
C VAL A 47 11.52 12.01 2.53
N ILE A 48 11.08 10.89 1.96
CA ILE A 48 9.65 10.61 1.74
C ILE A 48 9.22 9.49 2.68
N VAL A 49 8.21 9.77 3.52
CA VAL A 49 7.51 8.77 4.33
C VAL A 49 6.08 8.70 3.82
N ILE A 50 5.65 7.52 3.36
CA ILE A 50 4.33 7.33 2.75
C ILE A 50 3.73 5.98 3.15
N GLY A 51 2.44 6.01 3.53
CA GLY A 51 1.66 4.80 3.74
C GLY A 51 1.09 4.29 2.42
N ILE A 52 1.19 2.98 2.18
CA ILE A 52 0.64 2.31 1.00
C ILE A 52 -0.20 1.11 1.40
N ASN A 53 -1.12 0.74 0.51
CA ASN A 53 -1.68 -0.61 0.50
C ASN A 53 -0.72 -1.49 -0.30
N GLU A 54 -0.01 -2.40 0.36
CA GLU A 54 0.94 -3.30 -0.26
C GLU A 54 0.28 -4.61 -0.68
N ILE A 55 0.48 -5.06 -1.93
CA ILE A 55 0.12 -6.43 -2.32
C ILE A 55 1.22 -7.39 -1.86
N ALA A 56 0.85 -8.35 -1.03
CA ALA A 56 1.75 -9.42 -0.62
C ALA A 56 2.14 -10.30 -1.82
N LYS A 57 3.44 -10.57 -1.98
CA LYS A 57 3.91 -11.59 -2.95
C LYS A 57 3.38 -12.97 -2.57
N GLN A 58 3.41 -13.29 -1.26
CA GLN A 58 2.82 -14.48 -0.67
C GLN A 58 2.37 -14.20 0.77
N PRO A 59 1.25 -14.78 1.24
CA PRO A 59 0.25 -15.49 0.43
C PRO A 59 -0.52 -14.53 -0.48
N GLN A 60 -0.90 -14.99 -1.69
CA GLN A 60 -1.65 -14.18 -2.65
C GLN A 60 -3.02 -13.78 -2.08
N GLY A 61 -3.54 -12.62 -2.52
CA GLY A 61 -4.83 -12.12 -2.04
C GLY A 61 -4.75 -11.39 -0.71
N THR A 62 -3.55 -11.10 -0.21
CA THR A 62 -3.34 -10.33 1.04
C THR A 62 -2.88 -8.92 0.71
N ILE A 63 -3.43 -7.95 1.45
CA ILE A 63 -3.03 -6.55 1.39
C ILE A 63 -2.53 -6.15 2.78
N TYR A 64 -1.32 -5.60 2.86
CA TYR A 64 -0.79 -5.00 4.08
C TYR A 64 -0.95 -3.48 4.05
N ASN A 65 -1.12 -2.87 5.22
CA ASN A 65 -0.86 -1.45 5.39
C ASN A 65 0.64 -1.32 5.71
N THR A 66 1.37 -0.67 4.80
CA THR A 66 2.83 -0.62 4.87
C THR A 66 3.30 0.82 4.82
N ILE A 67 4.23 1.19 5.71
CA ILE A 67 4.90 2.50 5.66
C ILE A 67 6.24 2.32 4.95
N LEU A 68 6.40 3.03 3.84
CA LEU A 68 7.65 3.12 3.11
C LEU A 68 8.39 4.40 3.48
N THR A 69 9.68 4.27 3.75
CA THR A 69 10.59 5.40 3.97
C THR A 69 11.67 5.39 2.91
N PHE A 70 11.71 6.43 2.07
CA PHE A 70 12.77 6.67 1.11
C PHE A 70 13.66 7.78 1.65
N ASN A 71 14.97 7.54 1.72
CA ASN A 71 15.91 8.60 2.05
C ASN A 71 16.29 9.45 0.83
N GLU A 72 17.07 10.51 1.05
CA GLU A 72 17.55 11.45 0.03
C GLU A 72 18.46 10.81 -1.03
N LYS A 73 18.91 9.55 -0.81
CA LYS A 73 19.77 8.78 -1.72
C LYS A 73 19.02 7.69 -2.46
N ALA A 74 17.68 7.68 -2.42
CA ALA A 74 16.81 6.64 -2.99
C ALA A 74 16.86 5.26 -2.29
N ASN A 75 17.43 5.17 -1.08
CA ASN A 75 17.37 3.93 -0.31
C ASN A 75 15.98 3.76 0.31
N LEU A 76 15.38 2.60 0.08
CA LEU A 76 14.08 2.22 0.64
C LEU A 76 14.24 1.41 1.93
N ARG A 77 13.50 1.81 2.96
CA ARG A 77 13.25 1.01 4.17
C ARG A 77 11.75 0.79 4.33
N ILE A 78 11.37 -0.45 4.65
CA ILE A 78 9.98 -0.85 4.90
C ILE A 78 9.78 -0.97 6.42
N ILE A 79 8.70 -0.39 6.93
CA ILE A 79 8.23 -0.61 8.29
C ILE A 79 6.87 -1.28 8.19
N ILE A 80 6.80 -2.54 8.61
CA ILE A 80 5.56 -3.31 8.70
C ILE A 80 5.15 -3.25 10.18
N GLU A 81 3.99 -2.67 10.47
CA GLU A 81 3.37 -2.81 11.78
C GLU A 81 2.85 -4.25 11.90
N ASN A 82 3.50 -5.04 12.77
CA ASN A 82 3.05 -6.37 13.17
C ASN A 82 2.21 -6.28 14.45
#